data_AF-H3ZCE5-F1
#
_entry.id   AF-H3ZCE5-F1
#
_cell.length_a   1.000
_cell.length_b   1.000
_cell.length_c   1.000
_cell.angle_alpha   90.00
_cell.angle_beta   90.00
_cell.angle_gamma   90.00
#
_symmetry.space_group_name_H-M   'P 1'
#
loop_
_entity.id
_entity.type
_entity.pdbx_description
1 polymer ?
#
loop_
_entity_poly.entity_id
_entity_poly.type
_entity_poly.pdbx_seq_one_letter_code
_entity_poly.pdbx_strand_id
1 'polypeptide(L)'
;MDEFIHKQRAESYVQQFQRHLNYARVQASSSQQPVRLCPGQIDLCQGQWQKDPLLLSLLNPLTNQAILLRELPLLPSGHQLSYNRQQLQFRRDGSLDALENGTFHYCPPGRFNWHYRIVMNQAGRNRLQRLPYAC
;
A
#
# COMPACT_ATOMS: atom_id res chain seq x y z
N MET A 1 -10.24 -21.35 -16.11
CA MET A 1 -9.68 -20.27 -16.96
C MET A 1 -9.77 -18.91 -16.26
N ASP A 2 -10.94 -18.56 -15.70
CA ASP A 2 -11.14 -17.31 -14.94
C ASP A 2 -10.19 -17.15 -13.73
N GLU A 3 -10.07 -18.17 -12.86
CA GLU A 3 -9.19 -18.09 -11.68
C GLU A 3 -7.71 -17.80 -12.04
N PHE A 4 -7.23 -18.36 -13.15
CA PHE A 4 -5.86 -18.14 -13.62
C PHE A 4 -5.62 -16.66 -13.96
N ILE A 5 -6.57 -16.02 -14.65
CA ILE A 5 -6.52 -14.60 -14.98
C ILE A 5 -6.52 -13.75 -13.70
N HIS A 6 -7.37 -14.09 -12.73
CA HIS A 6 -7.41 -13.40 -11.44
C HIS A 6 -6.09 -13.54 -10.66
N LYS A 7 -5.47 -14.72 -10.67
CA LYS A 7 -4.14 -14.95 -10.08
C LYS A 7 -3.07 -14.10 -10.73
N GLN A 8 -3.01 -14.07 -12.06
CA GLN A 8 -2.03 -13.27 -12.80
C GLN A 8 -2.18 -11.77 -12.53
N ARG A 9 -3.42 -11.26 -12.53
CA ARG A 9 -3.71 -9.86 -12.21
C ARG A 9 -3.33 -9.52 -10.76
N ALA A 10 -3.68 -10.38 -9.82
CA ALA A 10 -3.33 -10.22 -8.41
C ALA A 10 -1.82 -10.20 -8.22
N GLU A 11 -1.10 -11.16 -8.79
CA GLU A 11 0.36 -11.24 -8.71
C GLU A 11 1.03 -9.97 -9.26
N SER A 12 0.62 -9.52 -10.44
CA SER A 12 1.12 -8.27 -11.03
C SER A 12 0.88 -7.07 -10.11
N TYR A 13 -0.35 -6.94 -9.59
CA TYR A 13 -0.74 -5.85 -8.71
C TYR A 13 0.08 -5.85 -7.41
N VAL A 14 0.16 -6.98 -6.69
CA VAL A 14 0.84 -7.03 -5.39
C VAL A 14 2.35 -6.83 -5.53
N GLN A 15 2.96 -7.29 -6.62
CA GLN A 15 4.36 -7.00 -6.92
C GLN A 15 4.57 -5.51 -7.20
N GLN A 16 3.67 -4.87 -7.96
CA GLN A 16 3.73 -3.44 -8.21
C GLN A 16 3.53 -2.62 -6.93
N PHE A 17 2.53 -2.99 -6.11
CA PHE A 17 2.28 -2.38 -4.81
C PHE A 17 3.50 -2.49 -3.89
N GLN A 18 4.15 -3.65 -3.84
CA GLN A 18 5.39 -3.85 -3.10
C GLN A 18 6.53 -2.94 -3.59
N ARG A 19 6.67 -2.76 -4.92
CA ARG A 19 7.63 -1.80 -5.50
C ARG A 19 7.32 -0.36 -5.09
N HIS A 20 6.05 0.03 -5.04
CA HIS A 20 5.65 1.36 -4.58
C HIS A 20 5.95 1.58 -3.09
N LEU A 21 5.72 0.58 -2.24
CA LEU A 21 6.12 0.64 -0.83
C LEU A 21 7.64 0.82 -0.66
N ASN A 22 8.44 0.08 -1.43
CA ASN A 22 9.89 0.21 -1.43
C ASN A 22 10.33 1.59 -1.94
N TYR A 23 9.70 2.09 -3.00
CA TYR A 23 9.95 3.43 -3.52
C TYR A 23 9.63 4.50 -2.47
N ALA A 24 8.49 4.42 -1.80
CA ALA A 24 8.08 5.37 -0.76
C ALA A 24 9.11 5.44 0.38
N ARG A 25 9.58 4.27 0.84
CA ARG A 25 10.64 4.16 1.85
C ARG A 25 11.92 4.87 1.39
N VAL A 26 12.43 4.53 0.20
CA VAL A 26 13.67 5.09 -0.33
C VAL A 26 13.54 6.59 -0.54
N GLN A 27 12.40 7.04 -1.08
CA GLN A 27 12.11 8.45 -1.31
C GLN A 27 12.10 9.23 0.01
N ALA A 28 11.53 8.68 1.09
CA ALA A 28 11.54 9.33 2.38
C ALA A 28 12.97 9.51 2.93
N SER A 29 13.80 8.48 2.77
CA SER A 29 15.21 8.53 3.18
C SER A 29 16.06 9.49 2.33
N SER A 30 15.88 9.50 1.01
CA SER A 30 16.70 10.32 0.11
C SER A 30 16.32 11.80 0.17
N SER A 31 15.03 12.11 0.28
CA SER A 31 14.54 13.50 0.37
C SER A 31 14.62 14.11 1.76
N GLN A 32 14.90 13.29 2.79
CA GLN A 32 14.84 13.71 4.20
C GLN A 32 13.47 14.32 4.57
N GLN A 33 12.40 13.84 3.93
CA GLN A 33 11.02 14.26 4.17
C GLN A 33 10.11 13.04 4.32
N PRO A 34 9.06 13.08 5.16
CA PRO A 34 8.13 11.97 5.27
C PRO A 34 7.42 11.69 3.95
N VAL A 35 7.17 10.41 3.64
CA VAL A 35 6.36 9.99 2.49
C VAL A 35 5.15 9.24 3.00
N ARG A 36 3.97 9.67 2.58
CA ARG A 36 2.68 9.09 2.96
C ARG A 36 2.06 8.34 1.80
N LEU A 37 1.53 7.16 2.08
CA LEU A 37 0.65 6.36 1.24
C LEU A 37 -0.74 6.36 1.87
N CYS A 38 -1.77 6.84 1.15
CA CYS A 38 -3.14 6.67 1.62
C CYS A 38 -4.18 6.69 0.50
N PRO A 39 -5.37 6.09 0.73
CA PRO A 39 -6.50 6.20 -0.17
C PRO A 39 -7.17 7.58 -0.10
N GLY A 40 -7.57 8.09 -1.26
CA GLY A 40 -8.39 9.30 -1.37
C GLY A 40 -7.66 10.47 -2.01
N GLN A 41 -7.65 11.61 -1.33
CA GLN A 41 -7.06 12.85 -1.81
C GLN A 41 -5.74 13.14 -1.12
N ILE A 42 -4.89 13.92 -1.78
CA ILE A 42 -3.53 14.20 -1.32
C ILE A 42 -3.46 14.74 0.12
N ASP A 43 -4.46 15.52 0.54
CA ASP A 43 -4.52 16.14 1.86
C ASP A 43 -5.42 15.42 2.87
N LEU A 44 -6.22 14.43 2.42
CA LEU A 44 -7.21 13.76 3.26
C LEU A 44 -7.21 12.24 3.02
N CYS A 45 -6.67 11.52 4.00
CA CYS A 45 -6.67 10.06 4.02
C CYS A 45 -7.96 9.54 4.65
N GLN A 46 -8.77 8.82 3.88
CA GLN A 46 -10.09 8.34 4.35
C GLN A 46 -10.04 6.89 4.87
N GLY A 47 -8.90 6.22 4.80
CA GLY A 47 -8.72 4.82 5.22
C GLY A 47 -9.53 3.78 4.43
N GLN A 48 -10.16 4.19 3.33
CA GLN A 48 -10.91 3.30 2.45
C GLN A 48 -9.98 2.67 1.41
N TRP A 49 -9.12 1.73 1.82
CA TRP A 49 -8.12 1.08 0.96
C TRP A 49 -8.68 0.33 -0.25
N GLN A 50 -9.98 0.04 -0.23
CA GLN A 50 -10.71 -0.57 -1.34
C GLN A 50 -11.23 0.45 -2.35
N LYS A 51 -11.24 1.74 -2.02
CA LYS A 51 -11.69 2.81 -2.92
C LYS A 51 -10.48 3.62 -3.38
N ASP A 52 -10.29 3.56 -4.69
CA ASP A 52 -9.25 4.26 -5.41
C ASP A 52 -9.42 5.79 -5.40
N PRO A 53 -8.34 6.54 -5.70
CA PRO A 53 -6.97 6.06 -5.91
C PRO A 53 -6.14 6.01 -4.62
N LEU A 54 -5.07 5.20 -4.63
CA LEU A 54 -4.01 5.25 -3.61
C LEU A 54 -2.94 6.24 -4.04
N LEU A 55 -2.63 7.22 -3.19
CA LEU A 55 -1.68 8.28 -3.49
C LEU A 55 -0.42 8.15 -2.62
N LEU A 56 0.74 8.28 -3.26
CA LEU A 56 2.01 8.53 -2.61
C LEU A 56 2.31 10.01 -2.64
N SER A 57 2.55 10.60 -1.48
CA SER A 57 2.80 12.03 -1.34
C SER A 57 4.00 12.30 -0.44
N LEU A 58 4.82 13.26 -0.85
CA LEU A 58 5.91 13.81 -0.06
C LEU A 58 5.33 14.89 0.86
N LEU A 59 5.61 14.81 2.16
CA LEU A 59 5.09 15.77 3.13
C LEU A 59 6.16 16.79 3.49
N ASN A 60 5.83 18.08 3.38
CA ASN A 60 6.65 19.15 3.91
C ASN A 60 6.30 19.35 5.40
N PRO A 61 7.22 19.05 6.34
CA PRO A 61 6.95 19.11 7.77
C PRO A 61 6.88 20.55 8.32
N LEU A 62 7.28 21.55 7.54
CA LEU A 62 7.24 22.96 7.93
C LEU A 62 5.95 23.64 7.46
N THR A 63 5.49 23.31 6.25
CA THR A 63 4.32 23.95 5.63
C THR A 63 3.05 23.08 5.69
N ASN A 64 3.17 21.82 6.12
CA ASN A 64 2.12 20.79 6.04
C ASN A 64 1.56 20.55 4.62
N GLN A 65 2.28 21.01 3.59
CA GLN A 65 1.89 20.77 2.21
C GLN A 65 2.30 19.35 1.78
N ALA A 66 1.46 18.72 0.97
CA ALA A 66 1.73 17.43 0.37
C ALA A 66 1.96 17.59 -1.14
N ILE A 67 3.01 16.96 -1.66
CA ILE A 67 3.35 16.93 -3.10
C ILE A 67 3.09 15.53 -3.62
N LEU A 68 2.30 15.40 -4.69
CA LEU A 68 2.00 14.10 -5.29
C LEU A 68 3.27 13.54 -5.92
N LEU A 69 3.70 12.36 -5.48
CA LEU A 69 4.81 11.62 -6.06
C LEU A 69 4.31 10.62 -7.10
N ARG A 70 3.30 9.82 -6.73
CA ARG A 70 2.72 8.80 -7.59
C ARG A 70 1.26 8.57 -7.24
N GLU A 71 0.46 8.31 -8.26
CA GLU A 71 -0.84 7.66 -8.13
C GLU A 71 -0.66 6.17 -8.47
N LEU A 72 -1.17 5.29 -7.62
CA LEU A 72 -1.10 3.84 -7.83
C LEU A 72 -2.28 3.37 -8.68
N PRO A 73 -2.12 2.28 -9.44
CA PRO A 73 -3.19 1.75 -10.28
C PRO A 73 -4.37 1.26 -9.44
N LEU A 74 -5.54 1.32 -10.06
CA LEU A 74 -6.79 0.79 -9.50
C LEU A 74 -6.67 -0.71 -9.22
N LEU A 75 -7.42 -1.17 -8.22
CA LEU A 75 -7.56 -2.60 -7.98
C LEU A 75 -8.27 -3.28 -9.16
N PRO A 76 -7.87 -4.50 -9.55
CA PRO A 76 -8.63 -5.26 -10.54
C PRO A 76 -10.05 -5.52 -10.03
N SER A 77 -11.04 -5.52 -10.94
CA SER A 77 -12.46 -5.66 -10.57
C SER A 77 -12.74 -6.89 -9.70
N GLY A 78 -13.46 -6.65 -8.60
CA GLY A 78 -13.81 -7.67 -7.60
C GLY A 78 -12.69 -8.05 -6.63
N HIS A 79 -11.51 -7.45 -6.73
CA HIS A 79 -10.44 -7.60 -5.75
C HIS A 79 -10.52 -6.47 -4.71
N GLN A 80 -9.93 -6.70 -3.55
CA GLN A 80 -10.00 -5.82 -2.41
C GLN A 80 -8.63 -5.70 -1.74
N LEU A 81 -8.34 -4.51 -1.21
CA LEU A 81 -7.16 -4.25 -0.38
C LEU A 81 -7.61 -3.69 0.97
N SER A 82 -7.05 -4.18 2.07
CA SER A 82 -7.30 -3.64 3.40
C SER A 82 -6.02 -3.51 4.21
N TYR A 83 -5.98 -2.50 5.08
CA TYR A 83 -4.91 -2.26 6.05
C TYR A 83 -5.50 -1.83 7.39
N ASN A 84 -4.78 -2.09 8.48
CA ASN A 84 -5.24 -1.80 9.84
C ASN A 84 -5.21 -0.31 10.22
N ARG A 85 -4.68 0.56 9.35
CA ARG A 85 -4.54 2.02 9.57
C ARG A 85 -5.16 2.78 8.42
N GLN A 86 -5.48 4.06 8.61
CA GLN A 86 -6.04 4.89 7.54
C GLN A 86 -5.01 5.33 6.49
N GLN A 87 -3.73 5.24 6.84
CA GLN A 87 -2.59 5.60 6.00
C GLN A 87 -1.37 4.73 6.37
N LEU A 88 -0.31 4.89 5.61
CA LEU A 88 1.04 4.40 5.93
C LEU A 88 2.04 5.52 5.61
N GLN A 89 2.89 5.89 6.55
CA GLN A 89 3.83 6.98 6.46
C GLN A 89 5.23 6.46 6.78
N PHE A 90 6.15 6.69 5.85
CA PHE A 90 7.58 6.51 6.06
C PHE A 90 8.18 7.80 6.58
N ARG A 91 8.94 7.69 7.67
CA ARG A 91 9.75 8.76 8.25
C ARG A 91 11.00 8.98 7.39
N ARG A 92 11.71 10.07 7.69
CA ARG A 92 12.94 10.51 7.01
C ARG A 92 14.09 9.50 7.08
N ASP A 93 14.03 8.51 7.98
CA ASP A 93 15.00 7.42 8.11
C ASP A 93 14.52 6.12 7.42
N GLY A 94 13.36 6.16 6.75
CA GLY A 94 12.74 5.00 6.10
C GLY A 94 12.06 4.02 7.06
N SER A 95 11.97 4.33 8.35
CA SER A 95 11.09 3.62 9.29
C SER A 95 9.64 4.06 9.11
N LEU A 96 8.69 3.31 9.67
CA LEU A 96 7.29 3.74 9.69
C LEU A 96 7.06 4.76 10.80
N ASP A 97 6.01 5.56 10.65
CA ASP A 97 5.52 6.38 11.74
C ASP A 97 4.96 5.52 12.89
N ALA A 98 4.81 6.12 14.06
CA ALA A 98 4.49 5.39 15.28
C ALA A 98 3.21 4.56 15.12
N LEU A 99 3.28 3.28 15.48
CA LEU A 99 2.16 2.33 15.46
C LEU A 99 1.53 2.06 14.08
N GLU A 100 2.20 2.44 12.99
CA GLU A 100 1.72 2.20 11.63
C GLU A 100 2.18 0.88 11.02
N ASN A 101 2.92 0.05 11.76
CA ASN A 101 3.18 -1.34 11.37
C ASN A 101 1.86 -2.15 11.26
N GLY A 102 1.87 -3.18 10.42
CA GLY A 102 0.62 -3.80 10.01
C GLY A 102 0.75 -4.83 8.91
N THR A 103 -0.39 -5.29 8.41
CA THR A 103 -0.46 -6.23 7.29
C THR A 103 -1.48 -5.75 6.29
N PHE A 104 -1.05 -5.56 5.04
CA PHE A 104 -1.98 -5.42 3.93
C PHE A 104 -2.53 -6.80 3.57
N HIS A 105 -3.85 -6.89 3.47
CA HIS A 105 -4.53 -8.06 2.92
C HIS A 105 -5.04 -7.70 1.53
N TYR A 106 -4.58 -8.44 0.52
CA TYR A 106 -5.11 -8.37 -0.83
C TYR A 106 -5.98 -9.60 -1.05
N CYS A 107 -7.27 -9.39 -1.19
CA CYS A 107 -8.28 -10.43 -1.32
C CYS A 107 -8.82 -10.47 -2.76
N PRO A 108 -8.79 -11.63 -3.44
CA PRO A 108 -9.47 -11.77 -4.72
C PRO A 108 -10.99 -11.90 -4.51
N PRO A 109 -11.80 -12.04 -5.58
CA PRO A 109 -13.22 -12.35 -5.42
C PRO A 109 -13.46 -13.55 -4.50
N GLY A 110 -14.46 -13.45 -3.61
CA GLY A 110 -14.69 -14.41 -2.52
C GLY A 110 -14.96 -15.87 -2.93
N ARG A 111 -15.10 -16.15 -4.23
CA ARG A 111 -15.16 -17.52 -4.77
C ARG A 111 -13.81 -18.24 -4.83
N PHE A 112 -12.70 -17.56 -4.55
CA PHE A 112 -11.36 -18.10 -4.68
C PHE A 112 -10.70 -18.39 -3.32
N ASN A 113 -10.06 -19.56 -3.20
CA ASN A 113 -9.41 -20.02 -1.98
C ASN A 113 -7.93 -19.66 -1.94
N TRP A 114 -7.60 -18.38 -2.12
CA TRP A 114 -6.24 -17.87 -1.95
C TRP A 114 -6.29 -16.36 -1.69
N HIS A 115 -5.24 -15.82 -1.09
CA HIS A 115 -5.04 -14.38 -0.98
C HIS A 115 -3.56 -14.03 -0.82
N TYR A 116 -3.24 -12.74 -0.85
CA TYR A 116 -1.89 -12.25 -0.58
C TYR A 116 -1.87 -11.40 0.69
N ARG A 117 -0.72 -11.43 1.39
CA ARG A 117 -0.42 -10.54 2.51
C ARG A 117 0.89 -9.82 2.28
N ILE A 118 0.96 -8.55 2.65
CA ILE A 118 2.21 -7.80 2.72
C ILE A 118 2.36 -7.29 4.15
N VAL A 119 3.29 -7.92 4.89
CA VAL A 119 3.57 -7.58 6.28
C VAL A 119 4.55 -6.42 6.32
N MET A 120 4.16 -5.34 6.97
CA MET A 120 4.96 -4.13 7.21
C MET A 120 5.48 -4.13 8.66
N ASN A 121 6.80 -4.07 8.84
CA ASN A 121 7.39 -3.90 10.17
C ASN A 121 7.69 -2.42 10.48
N GLN A 122 7.93 -2.10 11.75
CA GLN A 122 8.20 -0.72 12.18
C GLN A 122 9.45 -0.12 11.52
N ALA A 123 10.43 -0.95 11.14
CA ALA A 123 11.61 -0.53 10.41
C ALA A 123 11.32 -0.21 8.93
N GLY A 124 10.06 -0.23 8.48
CA GLY A 124 9.63 0.08 7.11
C GLY A 124 9.91 -1.00 6.08
N ARG A 125 10.28 -2.23 6.51
CA ARG A 125 10.52 -3.35 5.60
C ARG A 125 9.21 -4.08 5.36
N ASN A 126 9.04 -4.60 4.15
CA ASN A 126 7.85 -5.34 3.76
C ASN A 126 8.19 -6.78 3.35
N ARG A 127 7.24 -7.69 3.54
CA ARG A 127 7.34 -9.08 3.08
C ARG A 127 6.02 -9.53 2.45
N LEU A 128 6.07 -9.84 1.15
CA LEU A 128 4.95 -10.41 0.40
C LEU A 128 4.84 -11.92 0.66
N GLN A 129 3.63 -12.41 0.87
CA GLN A 129 3.30 -13.83 1.05
C GLN A 129 2.00 -14.16 0.30
N ARG A 130 1.94 -15.35 -0.30
CA ARG A 130 0.71 -15.94 -0.85
C ARG A 130 0.21 -17.02 0.10
N LEU A 131 -1.10 -17.05 0.33
CA LEU A 131 -1.75 -18.01 1.23
C LEU A 131 -2.75 -18.89 0.45
N PRO A 132 -2.79 -20.21 0.69
CA PRO A 132 -3.60 -21.16 -0.07
C PRO A 132 -5.00 -21.36 0.53
N TYR A 133 -5.58 -20.32 1.13
CA TYR A 133 -6.93 -20.30 1.69
C TYR A 133 -7.57 -18.94 1.46
N ALA A 134 -8.90 -18.87 1.54
CA ALA A 134 -9.66 -17.64 1.32
C ALA A 134 -9.18 -16.48 2.23
N CYS A 135 -9.41 -15.26 1.76
CA CYS A 135 -9.53 -14.11 2.67
C CYS A 135 -10.84 -14.26 3.45
#